data_AF-A0A3L7Y6N6-F1
#
_entry.id   AF-A0A3L7Y6N6-F1
#
_cell.length_a   1.000
_cell.length_b   1.000
_cell.length_c   1.000
_cell.angle_alpha   90.00
_cell.angle_beta   90.00
_cell.angle_gamma   90.00
#
_symmetry.space_group_name_H-M   'P 1'
#
loop_
_entity.id
_entity.type
_entity.pdbx_description
1 polymer ?
#
loop_
_entity_poly.entity_id
_entity_poly.type
_entity_poly.pdbx_seq_one_letter_code
_entity_poly.pdbx_strand_id
1 'polypeptide(L)'
;MKDRRRVGDLSIEELERVLSVRRAAVRADRLRRYRDAGRALPGSAELEFTEGEHQPTGWRFLRLGWVGNALLAIIEILAVAGLIYFGYQLWADRNLLNREAQQVMQAGAATPAPTPSITAVVLPGGHTPPNAAGGAQFNEAEIPEHLRPLVQAAQPIAIPPTPGPRQAVRIQISTIGVDAPVVRGDSWEQLKKGVGQMLGTTDPGQAGNLVLSAHNDIFGEIFRYLDKLQAGDIIALQTTTERFTYRVTGSEVVEPTDVRVLSTTTASTLTLISCYPYLVDTKRIAVFAELQAGP
;
A
#
# COMPACT_ATOMS: atom_id res chain seq x y z
N MET A 1 -65.42 51.00 5.36
CA MET A 1 -64.63 52.26 5.37
C MET A 1 -63.16 51.90 5.31
N LYS A 2 -62.36 52.54 4.46
CA LYS A 2 -60.94 52.23 4.29
C LYS A 2 -60.16 52.94 5.40
N ASP A 3 -59.58 52.21 6.34
CA ASP A 3 -58.75 52.79 7.40
C ASP A 3 -57.55 53.50 6.75
N ARG A 4 -57.32 54.76 7.13
CA ARG A 4 -56.32 55.67 6.54
C ARG A 4 -55.15 55.96 7.49
N ARG A 5 -55.08 55.29 8.64
CA ARG A 5 -53.96 55.38 9.59
C ARG A 5 -52.65 54.88 8.95
N ARG A 6 -51.50 55.50 9.30
CA ARG A 6 -50.18 55.06 8.80
C ARG A 6 -49.71 53.83 9.58
N VAL A 7 -48.81 53.04 8.97
CA VAL A 7 -48.34 51.75 9.51
C VAL A 7 -47.75 51.86 10.93
N GLY A 8 -47.19 53.02 11.30
CA GLY A 8 -46.62 53.26 12.62
C GLY A 8 -47.65 53.53 13.73
N ASP A 9 -48.91 53.79 13.39
CA ASP A 9 -49.99 54.10 14.34
C ASP A 9 -50.87 52.89 14.68
N LEU A 10 -50.52 51.71 14.14
CA LEU A 10 -51.25 50.45 14.33
C LEU A 10 -50.58 49.62 15.42
N SER A 11 -51.38 49.01 16.29
CA SER A 11 -50.83 48.03 17.24
C SER A 11 -50.31 46.79 16.51
N ILE A 12 -49.41 46.03 17.14
CA ILE A 12 -48.84 44.79 16.55
C ILE A 12 -49.96 43.81 16.16
N GLU A 13 -51.00 43.70 16.99
CA GLU A 13 -52.17 42.85 16.76
C GLU A 13 -53.02 43.31 15.57
N GLU A 14 -53.21 44.63 15.41
CA GLU A 14 -53.88 45.20 14.23
C GLU A 14 -53.06 44.93 12.96
N LEU A 15 -51.73 45.02 13.04
CA LEU A 15 -50.82 44.75 11.93
C LEU A 15 -50.90 43.30 11.47
N GLU A 16 -50.91 42.35 12.40
CA GLU A 16 -51.06 40.92 12.12
C GLU A 16 -52.41 40.63 11.46
N ARG A 17 -53.48 41.29 11.90
CA ARG A 17 -54.82 41.15 11.31
C ARG A 17 -54.89 41.70 9.88
N VAL A 18 -54.25 42.83 9.61
CA VAL A 18 -54.15 43.38 8.26
C VAL A 18 -53.32 42.46 7.35
N LEU A 19 -52.22 41.91 7.85
CA LEU A 19 -51.38 40.98 7.11
C LEU A 19 -52.08 39.63 6.84
N SER A 20 -52.88 39.12 7.77
CA SER A 20 -53.63 37.87 7.60
C SER A 20 -54.70 38.01 6.52
N VAL A 21 -55.47 39.11 6.54
CA VAL A 21 -56.47 39.43 5.50
C VAL A 21 -55.80 39.59 4.14
N ARG A 22 -54.65 40.27 4.07
CA ARG A 22 -53.91 40.45 2.80
C ARG A 22 -53.36 39.11 2.28
N ARG A 23 -52.83 38.24 3.15
CA ARG A 23 -52.38 36.89 2.77
C ARG A 23 -53.52 36.03 2.26
N ALA A 24 -54.70 36.09 2.89
CA ALA A 24 -55.88 35.38 2.43
C ALA A 24 -56.30 35.84 1.02
N ALA A 25 -56.33 37.15 0.78
CA ALA A 25 -56.66 37.71 -0.54
C ALA A 25 -55.66 37.28 -1.63
N VAL A 26 -54.35 37.30 -1.34
CA VAL A 26 -53.31 36.84 -2.29
C VAL A 26 -53.44 35.35 -2.59
N ARG A 27 -53.79 34.53 -1.57
CA ARG A 27 -53.99 33.09 -1.74
C ARG A 27 -55.22 32.80 -2.61
N ALA A 28 -56.31 33.53 -2.40
CA ALA A 28 -57.53 33.42 -3.21
C ALA A 28 -57.27 33.80 -4.69
N ASP A 29 -56.52 34.87 -4.93
CA ASP A 29 -56.13 35.29 -6.28
C ASP A 29 -55.24 34.25 -6.98
N ARG A 30 -54.30 33.66 -6.25
CA ARG A 30 -53.44 32.58 -6.76
C ARG A 30 -54.26 31.33 -7.14
N LEU A 31 -55.25 30.96 -6.32
CA LEU A 31 -56.15 29.83 -6.62
C LEU A 31 -57.04 30.10 -7.83
N ARG A 32 -57.54 31.34 -8.01
CA ARG A 32 -58.27 31.75 -9.23
C ARG A 32 -57.39 31.59 -10.47
N ARG A 33 -56.15 32.08 -10.44
CA ARG A 33 -55.20 31.89 -11.55
C ARG A 33 -54.93 30.43 -11.90
N TYR A 34 -54.85 29.54 -10.91
CA TYR A 34 -54.68 28.11 -11.18
C TYR A 34 -55.93 27.47 -11.80
N ARG A 35 -57.12 27.96 -11.45
CA ARG A 35 -58.40 27.52 -12.05
C ARG A 35 -58.52 28.02 -13.49
N ASP A 36 -58.20 29.28 -13.75
CA ASP A 36 -58.24 29.88 -15.08
C ASP A 36 -57.19 29.26 -16.03
N ALA A 37 -56.05 28.81 -15.49
CA ALA A 37 -55.00 28.12 -16.24
C ALA A 37 -55.25 26.61 -16.43
N GLY A 38 -56.45 26.09 -16.09
CA GLY A 38 -56.84 24.69 -16.30
C GLY A 38 -56.09 23.67 -15.42
N ARG A 39 -55.40 24.11 -14.37
CA ARG A 39 -54.62 23.25 -13.44
C ARG A 39 -55.33 22.99 -12.11
N ALA A 40 -56.65 23.08 -12.08
CA ALA A 40 -57.45 22.73 -10.91
C ALA A 40 -58.01 21.31 -11.07
N LEU A 41 -57.75 20.43 -10.10
CA LEU A 41 -58.31 19.08 -10.05
C LEU A 41 -59.83 19.16 -9.82
N PRO A 42 -60.68 18.44 -10.59
CA PRO A 42 -62.11 18.39 -10.33
C PRO A 42 -62.36 17.49 -9.12
N GLY A 43 -62.93 18.04 -8.04
CA GLY A 43 -63.34 17.26 -6.88
C GLY A 43 -62.89 17.76 -5.50
N SER A 44 -62.31 18.97 -5.37
CA SER A 44 -62.22 19.63 -4.06
C SER A 44 -63.51 20.40 -3.76
N ALA A 45 -64.58 19.63 -3.56
CA ALA A 45 -65.79 20.14 -2.91
C ALA A 45 -65.40 20.75 -1.55
N GLU A 46 -66.04 21.87 -1.23
CA GLU A 46 -66.06 22.55 0.07
C GLU A 46 -65.80 21.58 1.24
N LEU A 47 -64.55 21.53 1.73
CA LEU A 47 -64.33 21.08 3.09
C LEU A 47 -64.67 22.30 3.96
N GLU A 48 -65.93 22.36 4.40
CA GLU A 48 -66.33 23.18 5.54
C GLU A 48 -65.43 22.82 6.71
N PHE A 49 -64.38 23.62 6.89
CA PHE A 49 -63.64 23.67 8.14
C PHE A 49 -64.60 24.25 9.17
N THR A 50 -65.25 23.37 9.93
CA THR A 50 -65.80 23.74 11.21
C THR A 50 -64.66 24.35 12.01
N GLU A 51 -64.77 25.65 12.34
CA GLU A 51 -63.94 26.31 13.35
C GLU A 51 -64.26 25.67 14.71
N GLY A 52 -63.84 24.43 14.90
CA GLY A 52 -63.57 23.95 16.25
C GLY A 52 -62.47 24.83 16.78
N GLU A 53 -62.75 25.56 17.87
CA GLU A 53 -61.79 26.30 18.67
C GLU A 53 -60.54 25.43 18.88
N HIS A 54 -59.59 25.55 17.95
CA HIS A 54 -58.24 25.11 18.17
C HIS A 54 -57.67 26.18 19.09
N GLN A 55 -57.80 25.93 20.40
CA GLN A 55 -56.79 26.40 21.34
C GLN A 55 -55.45 26.13 20.65
N PRO A 56 -54.58 27.14 20.50
CA PRO A 56 -53.27 26.89 19.97
C PRO A 56 -52.68 25.84 20.91
N THR A 57 -52.54 24.61 20.43
CA THR A 57 -51.47 23.74 20.89
C THR A 57 -50.23 24.45 20.41
N GLY A 58 -49.84 25.49 21.16
CA GLY A 58 -48.52 26.03 21.11
C GLY A 58 -47.66 24.80 21.18
N TRP A 59 -46.91 24.55 20.12
CA TRP A 59 -45.59 24.05 20.36
C TRP A 59 -45.01 25.03 21.34
N ARG A 60 -45.12 24.65 22.62
CA ARG A 60 -44.17 25.04 23.63
C ARG A 60 -42.86 24.63 22.98
N PHE A 61 -42.26 25.56 22.23
CA PHE A 61 -40.87 25.87 22.50
C PHE A 61 -40.81 25.72 24.00
N LEU A 62 -40.12 24.68 24.48
CA LEU A 62 -39.63 24.80 25.83
C LEU A 62 -38.96 26.17 25.75
N ARG A 63 -39.55 27.15 26.43
CA ARG A 63 -38.73 28.12 27.14
C ARG A 63 -37.90 27.21 28.01
N LEU A 64 -36.82 26.68 27.44
CA LEU A 64 -35.64 26.30 28.17
C LEU A 64 -35.35 27.63 28.83
N GLY A 65 -35.84 27.75 30.07
CA GLY A 65 -35.62 28.95 30.86
C GLY A 65 -34.12 29.13 31.00
N TRP A 66 -33.71 30.11 31.77
CA TRP A 66 -32.29 30.31 32.07
C TRP A 66 -31.52 29.00 32.38
N VAL A 67 -32.16 28.03 33.04
CA VAL A 67 -31.65 26.67 33.32
C VAL A 67 -31.29 25.86 32.07
N GLY A 68 -32.08 25.96 31.01
CA GLY A 68 -31.88 25.29 29.74
C GLY A 68 -30.72 25.83 28.92
N ASN A 69 -30.70 27.15 28.77
CA ASN A 69 -29.59 27.85 28.13
C ASN A 69 -28.30 27.65 28.95
N ALA A 70 -28.39 27.58 30.28
CA ALA A 70 -27.26 27.24 31.14
C ALA A 70 -26.77 25.80 30.92
N LEU A 71 -27.66 24.82 30.76
CA LEU A 71 -27.27 23.43 30.48
C LEU A 71 -26.57 23.30 29.11
N LEU A 72 -27.09 23.99 28.09
CA LEU A 72 -26.48 24.01 26.76
C LEU A 72 -25.10 24.69 26.80
N ALA A 73 -24.98 25.80 27.53
CA ALA A 73 -23.70 26.49 27.75
C ALA A 73 -22.68 25.60 28.49
N ILE A 74 -23.10 24.79 29.46
CA ILE A 74 -22.23 23.83 30.14
C ILE A 74 -21.72 22.77 29.16
N ILE A 75 -22.60 22.22 28.32
CA ILE A 75 -22.22 21.23 27.29
C ILE A 75 -21.22 21.84 26.30
N GLU A 76 -21.45 23.07 25.86
CA GLU A 76 -20.55 23.79 24.96
C GLU A 76 -19.18 24.04 25.61
N ILE A 77 -19.15 24.49 26.87
CA ILE A 77 -17.90 24.68 27.61
C ILE A 77 -17.14 23.35 27.76
N LEU A 78 -17.84 22.25 28.06
CA LEU A 78 -17.23 20.93 28.16
C LEU A 78 -16.69 20.44 26.81
N ALA A 79 -17.41 20.70 25.72
CA ALA A 79 -16.95 20.36 24.37
C ALA A 79 -15.69 21.14 23.98
N VAL A 80 -15.66 22.45 24.27
CA VAL A 80 -14.48 23.30 24.03
C VAL A 80 -13.30 22.87 24.91
N ALA A 81 -13.54 22.61 26.19
CA ALA A 81 -12.50 22.13 27.10
C ALA A 81 -11.94 20.76 26.65
N GLY A 82 -12.80 19.85 26.18
CA GLY A 82 -12.41 18.57 25.62
C GLY A 82 -11.58 18.72 24.33
N LEU A 83 -11.96 19.65 23.45
CA LEU A 83 -11.21 19.92 22.22
C LEU A 83 -9.83 20.52 22.50
N ILE A 84 -9.74 21.45 23.47
CA ILE A 84 -8.47 22.01 23.94
C ILE A 84 -7.59 20.92 24.56
N TYR A 85 -8.17 20.05 25.39
CA TYR A 85 -7.45 18.93 25.99
C TYR A 85 -6.93 17.96 24.92
N PHE A 86 -7.76 17.59 23.94
CA PHE A 86 -7.34 16.73 22.83
C PHE A 86 -6.22 17.38 21.99
N GLY A 87 -6.33 18.68 21.70
CA GLY A 87 -5.29 19.43 21.00
C GLY A 87 -3.98 19.49 21.77
N TYR A 88 -4.06 19.66 23.10
CA TYR A 88 -2.89 19.62 23.99
C TYR A 88 -2.25 18.22 23.99
N GLN A 89 -3.04 17.16 24.07
CA GLN A 89 -2.52 15.78 24.02
C GLN A 89 -1.85 15.49 22.67
N LEU A 90 -2.47 15.87 21.56
CA LEU A 90 -1.88 15.69 20.23
C LEU A 90 -0.57 16.48 20.07
N TRP A 91 -0.51 17.71 20.62
CA TRP A 91 0.70 18.52 20.63
C TRP A 91 1.80 17.92 21.52
N ALA A 92 1.43 17.40 22.69
CA ALA A 92 2.35 16.75 23.61
C ALA A 92 2.94 15.46 23.00
N ASP A 93 2.10 14.61 22.40
CA ASP A 93 2.51 13.39 21.71
C ASP A 93 3.41 13.71 20.51
N ARG A 94 3.00 14.68 19.66
CA ARG A 94 3.84 15.19 18.56
C ARG A 94 5.22 15.60 19.06
N ASN A 95 5.30 16.32 20.17
CA ASN A 95 6.56 16.79 20.73
C ASN A 95 7.39 15.66 21.33
N LEU A 96 6.76 14.67 21.96
CA LEU A 96 7.43 13.47 22.46
C LEU A 96 8.05 12.68 21.31
N LEU A 97 7.25 12.35 20.29
CA LEU A 97 7.71 11.69 19.07
C LEU A 97 8.84 12.45 18.38
N ASN A 98 8.76 13.79 18.33
CA ASN A 98 9.81 14.60 17.71
C ASN A 98 11.12 14.55 18.52
N ARG A 99 11.05 14.49 19.85
CA ARG A 99 12.21 14.32 20.73
C ARG A 99 12.81 12.92 20.61
N GLU A 100 11.99 11.88 20.57
CA GLU A 100 12.45 10.50 20.33
C GLU A 100 13.09 10.36 18.95
N ALA A 101 12.49 10.93 17.91
CA ALA A 101 13.07 10.96 16.57
C ALA A 101 14.42 11.71 16.55
N GLN A 102 14.51 12.86 17.23
CA GLN A 102 15.78 13.59 17.37
C GLN A 102 16.82 12.80 18.18
N GLN A 103 16.41 12.08 19.22
CA GLN A 103 17.28 11.19 19.97
C GLN A 103 17.80 10.04 19.11
N VAL A 104 16.97 9.42 18.26
CA VAL A 104 17.41 8.41 17.29
C VAL A 104 18.39 8.99 16.27
N MET A 105 18.17 10.23 15.82
CA MET A 105 19.10 10.91 14.91
C MET A 105 20.43 11.33 15.58
N GLN A 106 20.39 11.73 16.87
CA GLN A 106 21.55 12.22 17.63
C GLN A 106 22.31 11.13 18.38
N ALA A 107 21.68 10.00 18.70
CA ALA A 107 22.34 8.78 19.19
C ALA A 107 23.32 8.18 18.16
N GLY A 108 23.47 8.87 17.02
CA GLY A 108 24.06 8.36 15.81
C GLY A 108 23.07 7.36 15.22
N ALA A 109 22.71 7.56 13.95
CA ALA A 109 22.79 6.39 13.09
C ALA A 109 24.16 5.79 13.42
N ALA A 110 24.20 4.62 14.08
CA ALA A 110 25.43 3.88 14.28
C ALA A 110 26.16 4.04 12.96
N THR A 111 27.31 4.74 12.96
CA THR A 111 28.13 4.91 11.75
C THR A 111 28.09 3.54 11.13
N PRO A 112 27.48 3.31 9.94
CA PRO A 112 27.17 1.97 9.51
C PRO A 112 28.47 1.23 9.63
N ALA A 113 28.59 0.43 10.68
CA ALA A 113 29.83 -0.25 11.02
C ALA A 113 29.98 -1.11 9.79
N PRO A 114 30.99 -0.83 8.94
CA PRO A 114 30.94 -1.11 7.50
C PRO A 114 30.28 -2.44 7.37
N THR A 115 28.99 -2.44 6.96
CA THR A 115 28.12 -3.61 7.11
C THR A 115 28.97 -4.73 6.58
N PRO A 116 29.40 -5.69 7.43
CA PRO A 116 30.43 -6.63 7.05
C PRO A 116 29.94 -7.15 5.73
N SER A 117 30.72 -6.91 4.66
CA SER A 117 30.37 -7.35 3.33
C SER A 117 30.06 -8.81 3.54
N ILE A 118 28.78 -9.17 3.46
CA ILE A 118 28.36 -10.53 3.78
C ILE A 118 28.94 -11.31 2.63
N THR A 119 30.18 -11.78 2.80
CA THR A 119 30.77 -12.76 1.92
C THR A 119 29.84 -13.93 2.08
N ALA A 120 28.95 -14.11 1.10
CA ALA A 120 28.11 -15.28 1.04
C ALA A 120 29.03 -16.47 1.23
N VAL A 121 28.74 -17.31 2.21
CA VAL A 121 29.56 -18.49 2.52
C VAL A 121 28.97 -19.74 1.86
N VAL A 122 27.70 -19.64 1.45
CA VAL A 122 26.96 -20.65 0.72
C VAL A 122 26.14 -19.94 -0.35
N LEU A 123 26.04 -20.58 -1.52
CA LEU A 123 25.22 -20.15 -2.63
C LEU A 123 23.72 -20.22 -2.26
N PRO A 124 22.92 -19.27 -2.77
CA PRO A 124 21.51 -19.18 -2.42
C PRO A 124 20.66 -20.35 -2.93
N GLY A 125 19.42 -20.40 -2.46
CA GLY A 125 18.39 -21.36 -2.92
C GLY A 125 18.49 -22.78 -2.35
N GLY A 126 19.40 -23.02 -1.40
CA GLY A 126 19.59 -24.33 -0.78
C GLY A 126 18.37 -24.83 -0.02
N HIS A 127 17.91 -26.03 -0.38
CA HIS A 127 16.77 -26.66 0.24
C HIS A 127 16.85 -28.19 0.11
N THR A 128 16.09 -28.88 0.96
CA THR A 128 15.91 -30.33 0.84
C THR A 128 14.96 -30.63 -0.31
N PRO A 129 15.18 -31.73 -1.07
CA PRO A 129 14.33 -32.03 -2.20
C PRO A 129 12.90 -32.34 -1.73
N PRO A 130 11.87 -32.03 -2.54
CA PRO A 130 10.47 -32.18 -2.15
C PRO A 130 10.04 -33.64 -1.92
N ASN A 131 10.84 -34.61 -2.38
CA ASN A 131 10.66 -36.04 -2.15
C ASN A 131 11.24 -36.53 -0.81
N ALA A 132 11.97 -35.69 -0.07
CA ALA A 132 12.57 -36.06 1.22
C ALA A 132 11.52 -36.17 2.33
N ALA A 133 11.86 -36.91 3.38
CA ALA A 133 11.04 -36.98 4.59
C ALA A 133 10.95 -35.58 5.23
N GLY A 134 9.76 -34.98 5.24
CA GLY A 134 9.52 -33.60 5.69
C GLY A 134 9.34 -32.57 4.57
N GLY A 135 9.47 -32.99 3.30
CA GLY A 135 9.28 -32.15 2.13
C GLY A 135 10.39 -31.12 1.94
N ALA A 136 10.10 -30.10 1.14
CA ALA A 136 11.05 -29.04 0.83
C ALA A 136 11.17 -28.03 1.98
N GLN A 137 12.37 -27.92 2.54
CA GLN A 137 12.71 -27.02 3.62
C GLN A 137 14.08 -26.40 3.37
N PHE A 138 14.36 -25.23 3.94
CA PHE A 138 15.68 -24.62 3.85
C PHE A 138 16.76 -25.56 4.39
N ASN A 139 17.84 -25.75 3.62
CA ASN A 139 18.87 -26.73 3.95
C ASN A 139 20.01 -26.12 4.79
N GLU A 140 19.83 -26.10 6.12
CA GLU A 140 20.87 -25.62 7.03
C GLU A 140 22.13 -26.50 7.04
N ALA A 141 22.04 -27.75 6.54
CA ALA A 141 23.17 -28.68 6.53
C ALA A 141 24.29 -28.23 5.59
N GLU A 142 23.97 -27.48 4.52
CA GLU A 142 24.95 -26.92 3.58
C GLU A 142 25.81 -25.83 4.21
N ILE A 143 25.33 -25.20 5.30
CA ILE A 143 26.06 -24.14 5.99
C ILE A 143 27.06 -24.80 6.95
N PRO A 144 28.37 -24.44 6.87
CA PRO A 144 29.37 -24.92 7.81
C PRO A 144 28.96 -24.65 9.27
N GLU A 145 29.13 -25.63 10.15
CA GLU A 145 28.61 -25.57 11.53
C GLU A 145 29.03 -24.31 12.29
N HIS A 146 30.29 -23.92 12.17
CA HIS A 146 30.85 -22.73 12.82
C HIS A 146 30.26 -21.40 12.31
N LEU A 147 29.56 -21.41 11.16
CA LEU A 147 28.96 -20.24 10.53
C LEU A 147 27.44 -20.22 10.64
N ARG A 148 26.79 -21.33 11.01
CA ARG A 148 25.33 -21.40 11.17
C ARG A 148 24.79 -20.29 12.09
N PRO A 149 25.37 -20.01 13.27
CA PRO A 149 24.86 -18.94 14.13
C PRO A 149 24.95 -17.56 13.47
N LEU A 150 26.01 -17.32 12.68
CA LEU A 150 26.20 -16.07 11.96
C LEU A 150 25.19 -15.94 10.80
N VAL A 151 24.99 -17.00 10.02
CA VAL A 151 24.01 -16.98 8.92
C VAL A 151 22.60 -16.79 9.49
N GLN A 152 22.23 -17.50 10.55
CA GLN A 152 20.92 -17.35 11.21
C GLN A 152 20.73 -15.94 11.78
N ALA A 153 21.76 -15.35 12.39
CA ALA A 153 21.72 -13.96 12.88
C ALA A 153 21.70 -12.92 11.74
N ALA A 154 22.29 -13.26 10.59
CA ALA A 154 22.37 -12.40 9.42
C ALA A 154 21.17 -12.53 8.48
N GLN A 155 20.33 -13.58 8.59
CA GLN A 155 19.04 -13.65 7.91
C GLN A 155 18.20 -12.47 8.42
N PRO A 156 18.06 -11.38 7.65
CA PRO A 156 17.33 -10.22 8.14
C PRO A 156 15.87 -10.63 8.36
N ILE A 157 15.18 -9.92 9.24
CA ILE A 157 13.72 -9.81 9.17
C ILE A 157 13.37 -9.63 7.68
N ALA A 158 12.54 -10.51 7.13
CA ALA A 158 12.37 -10.83 5.71
C ALA A 158 11.82 -9.70 4.81
N ILE A 159 12.14 -8.45 5.11
CA ILE A 159 11.80 -7.25 4.36
C ILE A 159 13.03 -6.91 3.52
N PRO A 160 13.09 -7.35 2.25
CA PRO A 160 14.09 -6.84 1.35
C PRO A 160 13.96 -5.31 1.26
N PRO A 161 15.05 -4.58 0.98
CA PRO A 161 14.98 -3.14 0.80
C PRO A 161 13.93 -2.78 -0.25
N THR A 162 13.38 -1.58 -0.19
CA THR A 162 12.42 -1.14 -1.21
C THR A 162 13.05 -1.23 -2.60
N PRO A 163 12.38 -1.86 -3.60
CA PRO A 163 12.83 -1.89 -4.97
C PRO A 163 13.20 -0.52 -5.53
N GLY A 164 14.43 -0.39 -6.02
CA GLY A 164 14.87 0.76 -6.80
C GLY A 164 14.40 0.67 -8.27
N PRO A 165 14.42 1.78 -9.03
CA PRO A 165 13.92 1.82 -10.41
C PRO A 165 14.73 0.94 -11.38
N ARG A 166 16.01 0.69 -11.08
CA ARG A 166 16.89 -0.17 -11.89
C ARG A 166 16.82 -1.64 -11.52
N GLN A 167 16.06 -2.02 -10.50
CA GLN A 167 15.90 -3.43 -10.15
C GLN A 167 15.24 -4.18 -11.31
N ALA A 168 15.69 -5.40 -11.58
CA ALA A 168 14.92 -6.30 -12.41
C ALA A 168 13.55 -6.58 -11.78
N VAL A 169 12.50 -6.48 -12.60
CA VAL A 169 11.12 -6.82 -12.23
C VAL A 169 10.62 -8.07 -12.95
N ARG A 170 11.28 -8.44 -14.05
CA ARG A 170 10.92 -9.62 -14.86
C ARG A 170 12.12 -10.17 -15.61
N ILE A 171 12.16 -11.49 -15.75
CA ILE A 171 13.14 -12.23 -16.54
C ILE A 171 12.41 -13.08 -17.59
N GLN A 172 12.97 -13.12 -18.80
CA GLN A 172 12.48 -13.94 -19.90
C GLN A 172 13.64 -14.70 -20.55
N ILE A 173 13.48 -16.01 -20.72
CA ILE A 173 14.44 -16.90 -21.39
C ILE A 173 13.67 -17.82 -22.33
N SER A 174 13.53 -17.40 -23.58
CA SER A 174 12.63 -18.06 -24.54
C SER A 174 13.01 -19.51 -24.86
N THR A 175 14.30 -19.84 -24.88
CA THR A 175 14.81 -21.17 -25.22
C THR A 175 14.38 -22.25 -24.23
N ILE A 176 14.13 -21.87 -22.98
CA ILE A 176 13.68 -22.78 -21.90
C ILE A 176 12.28 -22.42 -21.37
N GLY A 177 11.57 -21.50 -22.03
CA GLY A 177 10.20 -21.13 -21.69
C GLY A 177 10.04 -20.39 -20.37
N VAL A 178 11.09 -19.71 -19.88
CA VAL A 178 11.03 -18.95 -18.62
C VAL A 178 10.44 -17.57 -18.89
N ASP A 179 9.42 -17.23 -18.12
CA ASP A 179 8.84 -15.90 -18.05
C ASP A 179 8.31 -15.68 -16.62
N ALA A 180 9.09 -14.97 -15.79
CA ALA A 180 8.85 -14.93 -14.35
C ALA A 180 9.13 -13.55 -13.75
N PRO A 181 8.41 -13.17 -12.66
CA PRO A 181 8.71 -11.95 -11.92
C PRO A 181 10.06 -12.08 -11.20
N VAL A 182 10.75 -10.95 -11.07
CA VAL A 182 11.97 -10.83 -10.27
C VAL A 182 11.67 -10.02 -9.01
N VAL A 183 11.97 -10.60 -7.85
CA VAL A 183 11.81 -9.99 -6.53
C VAL A 183 13.18 -9.62 -5.95
N ARG A 184 13.20 -8.68 -5.01
CA ARG A 184 14.44 -8.29 -4.34
C ARG A 184 14.75 -9.25 -3.20
N GLY A 185 15.99 -9.71 -3.13
CA GLY A 185 16.44 -10.73 -2.19
C GLY A 185 16.11 -12.14 -2.66
N ASP A 186 16.84 -13.10 -2.10
CA ASP A 186 16.84 -14.52 -2.45
C ASP A 186 16.73 -15.41 -1.19
N SER A 187 16.11 -14.88 -0.14
CA SER A 187 15.73 -15.67 1.03
C SER A 187 14.61 -16.66 0.67
N TRP A 188 14.43 -17.66 1.54
CA TRP A 188 13.39 -18.69 1.39
C TRP A 188 11.99 -18.10 1.07
N GLU A 189 11.59 -17.04 1.77
CA GLU A 189 10.28 -16.40 1.54
C GLU A 189 10.21 -15.56 0.26
N GLN A 190 11.35 -15.07 -0.26
CA GLN A 190 11.38 -14.35 -1.53
C GLN A 190 11.36 -15.31 -2.72
N LEU A 191 12.09 -16.43 -2.65
CA LEU A 191 12.13 -17.42 -3.73
C LEU A 191 10.79 -18.14 -3.95
N LYS A 192 9.87 -18.10 -2.97
CA LYS A 192 8.46 -18.52 -3.16
C LYS A 192 7.69 -17.63 -4.14
N LYS A 193 8.12 -16.38 -4.32
CA LYS A 193 7.39 -15.35 -5.10
C LYS A 193 7.87 -15.24 -6.54
N GLY A 194 9.02 -15.80 -6.87
CA GLY A 194 9.64 -15.67 -8.19
C GLY A 194 11.15 -15.81 -8.14
N VAL A 195 11.82 -15.20 -9.11
CA VAL A 195 13.28 -15.16 -9.18
C VAL A 195 13.80 -14.11 -8.21
N GLY A 196 14.69 -14.49 -7.30
CA GLY A 196 15.30 -13.56 -6.34
C GLY A 196 16.54 -12.89 -6.90
N GLN A 197 16.59 -11.56 -6.88
CA GLN A 197 17.82 -10.80 -7.10
C GLN A 197 18.62 -10.74 -5.80
N MET A 198 19.80 -11.36 -5.77
CA MET A 198 20.64 -11.44 -4.57
C MET A 198 20.99 -10.04 -4.05
N LEU A 199 20.94 -9.85 -2.73
CA LEU A 199 21.29 -8.56 -2.13
C LEU A 199 22.80 -8.33 -2.23
N GLY A 200 23.21 -7.08 -2.48
CA GLY A 200 24.61 -6.71 -2.61
C GLY A 200 25.23 -6.93 -3.99
N THR A 201 24.47 -7.49 -4.95
CA THR A 201 24.88 -7.55 -6.36
C THR A 201 24.51 -6.31 -7.12
N THR A 202 25.06 -6.15 -8.32
CA THR A 202 24.76 -5.02 -9.19
C THR A 202 23.37 -5.12 -9.81
N ASP A 203 22.80 -3.98 -10.22
CA ASP A 203 21.56 -3.94 -11.00
C ASP A 203 21.84 -4.21 -12.50
N PRO A 204 20.82 -4.58 -13.29
CA PRO A 204 20.93 -4.74 -14.74
C PRO A 204 21.68 -3.59 -15.44
N GLY A 205 22.61 -3.94 -16.34
CA GLY A 205 23.36 -3.01 -17.17
C GLY A 205 24.57 -2.38 -16.48
N GLN A 206 24.72 -2.57 -15.17
CA GLN A 206 25.89 -2.05 -14.43
C GLN A 206 27.09 -2.99 -14.55
N ALA A 207 28.29 -2.42 -14.52
CA ALA A 207 29.53 -3.17 -14.38
C ALA A 207 29.57 -3.91 -13.04
N GLY A 208 29.84 -5.21 -13.07
CA GLY A 208 29.70 -6.11 -11.93
C GLY A 208 28.94 -7.38 -12.32
N ASN A 209 28.63 -8.18 -11.31
CA ASN A 209 27.88 -9.42 -11.46
C ASN A 209 26.52 -9.26 -10.80
N LEU A 210 25.46 -9.31 -11.61
CA LEU A 210 24.06 -9.43 -11.16
C LEU A 210 23.75 -10.91 -10.94
N VAL A 211 23.35 -11.29 -9.72
CA VAL A 211 23.03 -12.70 -9.42
C VAL A 211 21.53 -12.85 -9.22
N LEU A 212 20.94 -13.79 -9.96
CA LEU A 212 19.53 -14.15 -9.87
C LEU A 212 19.39 -15.64 -9.52
N SER A 213 18.53 -15.93 -8.56
CA SER A 213 18.34 -17.28 -8.01
C SER A 213 16.89 -17.71 -8.09
N ALA A 214 16.63 -18.96 -8.44
CA ALA A 214 15.30 -19.56 -8.35
C ALA A 214 15.39 -21.08 -8.20
N HIS A 215 14.33 -21.68 -7.66
CA HIS A 215 14.25 -23.14 -7.52
C HIS A 215 13.99 -23.84 -8.87
N ASN A 216 14.50 -25.06 -9.00
CA ASN A 216 14.36 -25.93 -10.16
C ASN A 216 13.23 -26.96 -10.00
N ASP A 217 12.78 -27.25 -8.78
CA ASP A 217 11.86 -28.35 -8.46
C ASP A 217 10.76 -28.02 -7.43
N ILE A 218 10.79 -26.80 -6.88
CA ILE A 218 9.73 -26.24 -6.03
C ILE A 218 9.31 -24.84 -6.48
N PHE A 219 8.22 -24.33 -5.90
CA PHE A 219 7.71 -22.96 -6.11
C PHE A 219 7.62 -22.54 -7.59
N GLY A 220 7.08 -23.43 -8.42
CA GLY A 220 6.88 -23.19 -9.85
C GLY A 220 8.03 -23.65 -10.74
N GLU A 221 9.11 -24.20 -10.17
CA GLU A 221 10.22 -24.82 -10.90
C GLU A 221 10.83 -23.88 -11.96
N ILE A 222 10.92 -22.58 -11.64
CA ILE A 222 11.23 -21.52 -12.63
C ILE A 222 12.54 -21.82 -13.37
N PHE A 223 13.54 -22.35 -12.68
CA PHE A 223 14.85 -22.68 -13.28
C PHE A 223 15.04 -24.19 -13.51
N ARG A 224 13.94 -24.95 -13.70
CA ARG A 224 13.99 -26.40 -13.96
C ARG A 224 14.97 -26.83 -15.05
N TYR A 225 15.04 -26.05 -16.12
CA TYR A 225 15.78 -26.38 -17.34
C TYR A 225 16.99 -25.49 -17.57
N LEU A 226 17.54 -24.88 -16.49
CA LEU A 226 18.71 -24.01 -16.59
C LEU A 226 19.91 -24.74 -17.22
N ASP A 227 20.01 -26.06 -17.02
CA ASP A 227 21.02 -26.97 -17.58
C ASP A 227 20.95 -27.13 -19.10
N LYS A 228 19.85 -26.73 -19.73
CA LYS A 228 19.69 -26.78 -21.19
C LYS A 228 20.20 -25.54 -21.90
N LEU A 229 20.53 -24.47 -21.16
CA LEU A 229 21.05 -23.24 -21.76
C LEU A 229 22.43 -23.47 -22.36
N GLN A 230 22.64 -22.93 -23.55
CA GLN A 230 23.89 -23.04 -24.29
C GLN A 230 24.50 -21.66 -24.53
N ALA A 231 25.81 -21.63 -24.75
CA ALA A 231 26.49 -20.40 -25.13
C ALA A 231 25.84 -19.80 -26.40
N GLY A 232 25.50 -18.52 -26.34
CA GLY A 232 24.77 -17.81 -27.39
C GLY A 232 23.28 -17.61 -27.11
N ASP A 233 22.68 -18.36 -26.18
CA ASP A 233 21.28 -18.16 -25.78
C ASP A 233 21.06 -16.77 -25.18
N ILE A 234 19.83 -16.28 -25.32
CA ILE A 234 19.47 -14.92 -24.92
C ILE A 234 18.61 -14.92 -23.65
N ILE A 235 19.03 -14.11 -22.70
CA ILE A 235 18.28 -13.80 -21.47
C ILE A 235 17.90 -12.32 -21.52
N ALA A 236 16.61 -12.03 -21.38
CA ALA A 236 16.13 -10.67 -21.32
C ALA A 236 15.67 -10.32 -19.90
N LEU A 237 16.17 -9.20 -19.39
CA LEU A 237 15.75 -8.62 -18.12
C LEU A 237 15.00 -7.33 -18.38
N GLN A 238 13.90 -7.13 -17.66
CA GLN A 238 13.15 -5.87 -17.66
C GLN A 238 13.23 -5.24 -16.29
N THR A 239 13.51 -3.95 -16.26
CA THR A 239 13.29 -3.08 -15.12
C THR A 239 11.95 -2.36 -15.29
N THR A 240 11.62 -1.41 -14.42
CA THR A 240 10.40 -0.61 -14.58
C THR A 240 10.45 0.33 -15.80
N THR A 241 11.65 0.66 -16.28
CA THR A 241 11.87 1.66 -17.33
C THR A 241 12.60 1.12 -18.56
N GLU A 242 13.39 0.07 -18.43
CA GLU A 242 14.37 -0.36 -19.44
C GLU A 242 14.36 -1.88 -19.64
N ARG A 243 14.92 -2.32 -20.77
CA ARG A 243 15.13 -3.74 -21.08
C ARG A 243 16.59 -3.98 -21.42
N PHE A 244 17.15 -5.02 -20.83
CA PHE A 244 18.54 -5.44 -21.00
C PHE A 244 18.58 -6.84 -21.59
N THR A 245 19.48 -7.05 -22.55
CA THR A 245 19.68 -8.34 -23.21
C THR A 245 21.06 -8.86 -22.88
N TYR A 246 21.10 -10.02 -22.24
CA TYR A 246 22.31 -10.76 -21.92
C TYR A 246 22.42 -11.98 -22.82
N ARG A 247 23.65 -12.34 -23.15
CA ARG A 247 23.99 -13.53 -23.92
C ARG A 247 24.72 -14.51 -23.04
N VAL A 248 24.23 -15.75 -22.97
CA VAL A 248 24.86 -16.84 -22.23
C VAL A 248 26.26 -17.09 -22.79
N THR A 249 27.24 -17.17 -21.90
CA THR A 249 28.65 -17.47 -22.24
C THR A 249 29.02 -18.91 -21.86
N GLY A 250 28.36 -19.48 -20.84
CA GLY A 250 28.58 -20.85 -20.43
C GLY A 250 27.88 -21.20 -19.12
N SER A 251 28.14 -22.41 -18.62
CA SER A 251 27.61 -22.90 -17.35
C SER A 251 28.60 -23.81 -16.63
N GLU A 252 28.46 -23.90 -15.31
CA GLU A 252 29.26 -24.77 -14.44
C GLU A 252 28.36 -25.38 -13.36
N VAL A 253 28.64 -26.62 -12.98
CA VAL A 253 28.05 -27.26 -11.79
C VAL A 253 29.06 -27.18 -10.65
N VAL A 254 28.67 -26.53 -9.56
CA VAL A 254 29.56 -26.19 -8.44
C VAL A 254 29.00 -26.71 -7.12
N GLU A 255 29.86 -26.80 -6.10
CA GLU A 255 29.43 -27.11 -4.74
C GLU A 255 28.64 -25.93 -4.13
N PRO A 256 27.69 -26.18 -3.20
CA PRO A 256 26.94 -25.10 -2.55
C PRO A 256 27.84 -24.07 -1.85
N THR A 257 29.03 -24.46 -1.39
CA THR A 257 30.00 -23.55 -0.73
C THR A 257 30.90 -22.80 -1.72
N ASP A 258 30.78 -23.06 -3.02
CA ASP A 258 31.66 -22.45 -4.03
C ASP A 258 31.18 -21.06 -4.46
N VAL A 259 31.44 -20.10 -3.58
CA VAL A 259 30.94 -18.72 -3.71
C VAL A 259 31.72 -17.91 -4.74
N ARG A 260 32.73 -18.50 -5.41
CA ARG A 260 33.51 -17.83 -6.47
C ARG A 260 32.65 -17.35 -7.62
N VAL A 261 31.56 -18.05 -7.92
CA VAL A 261 30.60 -17.69 -8.98
C VAL A 261 29.85 -16.39 -8.70
N LEU A 262 29.87 -15.90 -7.46
CA LEU A 262 29.27 -14.63 -7.04
C LEU A 262 30.24 -13.44 -7.18
N SER A 263 31.50 -13.69 -7.54
CA SER A 263 32.53 -12.64 -7.59
C SER A 263 32.14 -11.52 -8.55
N THR A 264 32.51 -10.29 -8.19
CA THR A 264 32.28 -9.14 -9.05
C THR A 264 33.18 -9.17 -10.28
N THR A 265 32.63 -8.74 -11.41
CA THR A 265 33.33 -8.67 -12.70
C THR A 265 33.54 -7.22 -13.13
N THR A 266 34.48 -6.98 -14.04
CA THR A 266 34.67 -5.65 -14.65
C THR A 266 33.63 -5.35 -15.72
N ALA A 267 33.18 -6.38 -16.46
CA ALA A 267 32.06 -6.29 -17.38
C ALA A 267 30.71 -6.37 -16.65
N SER A 268 29.62 -6.03 -17.34
CA SER A 268 28.26 -6.27 -16.86
C SER A 268 27.88 -7.73 -17.12
N THR A 269 27.91 -8.54 -16.07
CA THR A 269 27.62 -9.97 -16.12
C THR A 269 26.35 -10.31 -15.35
N LEU A 270 25.72 -11.41 -15.75
CA LEU A 270 24.55 -12.01 -15.13
C LEU A 270 24.89 -13.46 -14.79
N THR A 271 24.71 -13.84 -13.53
CA THR A 271 24.81 -15.22 -13.07
C THR A 271 23.45 -15.72 -12.63
N LEU A 272 22.95 -16.78 -13.26
CA LEU A 272 21.74 -17.47 -12.83
C LEU A 272 22.12 -18.69 -11.98
N ILE A 273 21.50 -18.85 -10.81
CA ILE A 273 21.81 -19.94 -9.87
C ILE A 273 20.55 -20.74 -9.55
N SER A 274 20.68 -22.07 -9.58
CA SER A 274 19.64 -22.99 -9.11
C SER A 274 20.23 -24.24 -8.47
N CYS A 275 19.39 -25.00 -7.76
CA CYS A 275 19.76 -26.32 -7.25
C CYS A 275 19.98 -27.31 -8.40
N TYR A 276 20.81 -28.31 -8.14
CA TYR A 276 21.12 -29.35 -9.11
C TYR A 276 21.62 -30.61 -8.38
N PRO A 277 21.42 -31.83 -8.90
CA PRO A 277 20.46 -32.22 -9.94
C PRO A 277 19.00 -32.06 -9.49
N TYR A 278 18.06 -32.09 -10.44
CA TYR A 278 16.61 -32.03 -10.19
C TYR A 278 16.15 -33.09 -9.18
N LEU A 279 15.40 -32.69 -8.15
CA LEU A 279 14.91 -33.54 -7.04
C LEU A 279 16.00 -34.19 -6.18
N VAL A 280 17.22 -33.65 -6.22
CA VAL A 280 18.38 -34.15 -5.46
C VAL A 280 19.07 -33.02 -4.69
N ASP A 281 19.25 -31.85 -5.33
CA ASP A 281 19.67 -30.58 -4.71
C ASP A 281 20.97 -30.62 -3.90
N THR A 282 21.90 -31.48 -4.31
CA THR A 282 23.21 -31.64 -3.65
C THR A 282 24.27 -30.64 -4.11
N LYS A 283 24.06 -30.02 -5.28
CA LYS A 283 24.96 -29.10 -5.95
C LYS A 283 24.20 -27.85 -6.42
N ARG A 284 24.92 -26.94 -7.06
CA ARG A 284 24.33 -25.80 -7.78
C ARG A 284 24.74 -25.83 -9.24
N ILE A 285 23.84 -25.37 -10.09
CA ILE A 285 24.17 -24.96 -11.44
C ILE A 285 24.27 -23.44 -11.48
N ALA A 286 25.37 -22.93 -12.04
CA ALA A 286 25.60 -21.53 -12.32
C ALA A 286 25.66 -21.33 -13.84
N VAL A 287 24.81 -20.48 -14.39
CA VAL A 287 24.86 -20.07 -15.81
C VAL A 287 25.33 -18.63 -15.88
N PHE A 288 26.35 -18.40 -16.69
CA PHE A 288 26.98 -17.09 -16.87
C PHE A 288 26.51 -16.46 -18.17
N ALA A 289 26.28 -15.16 -18.14
CA ALA A 289 25.92 -14.37 -19.31
C ALA A 289 26.52 -12.97 -19.24
N GLU A 290 26.77 -12.36 -20.40
CA GLU A 290 27.31 -11.02 -20.53
C GLU A 290 26.31 -10.08 -21.20
N LEU A 291 26.30 -8.81 -20.81
CA LEU A 291 25.45 -7.80 -21.43
C LEU A 291 25.81 -7.66 -22.91
N GLN A 292 24.84 -7.95 -23.78
CA GLN A 292 24.99 -7.75 -25.21
C GLN A 292 24.43 -6.39 -25.64
N ALA A 293 23.30 -5.98 -25.07
CA ALA A 293 22.65 -4.72 -25.39
C ALA A 293 21.90 -4.18 -24.16
N GLY A 294 22.18 -2.93 -23.83
CA GLY A 294 21.39 -2.10 -22.91
C GLY A 294 20.50 -1.12 -23.67
N PRO A 295 19.72 -0.28 -22.96
CA PRO A 295 19.00 0.84 -23.57
C PRO A 295 19.92 1.79 -24.35
#